data_AF-A0A2G9FWL6-F1
#
_entry.id   AF-A0A2G9FWL6-F1
#
_cell.length_a   1.000
_cell.length_b   1.000
_cell.length_c   1.000
_cell.angle_alpha   90.00
_cell.angle_beta   90.00
_cell.angle_gamma   90.00
#
_symmetry.space_group_name_H-M   'P 1'
#
loop_
_entity.id
_entity.type
_entity.pdbx_description
1 polymer ?
#
loop_
_entity_poly.entity_id
_entity_poly.type
_entity_poly.pdbx_seq_one_letter_code
_entity_poly.pdbx_strand_id
1 'polypeptide(L)'
;MRKRTALAWGVAVVCFVVLMLVTPAIPQSQEYHDFADNREFFGIPNTLNVISNVPFLIVGLIGLVLCYYKNYFKLSLQGELCGWTVFFIGVAAVAFGSSYYHLKPNDARLVWDRLPMTVAFTSIIAIFIIERVDARKGTLSIIPLLLAGIVSILYWR
;
A
#
# COMPACT_ATOMS: atom_id res chain seq x y z
N MET A 1 14.01 12.40 22.06
CA MET A 1 12.85 11.71 22.66
C MET A 1 13.15 11.46 24.14
N ARG A 2 12.19 11.62 25.05
CA ARG A 2 12.41 11.27 26.47
C ARG A 2 12.65 9.76 26.58
N LYS A 3 13.61 9.33 27.42
CA LYS A 3 13.97 7.91 27.62
C LYS A 3 12.77 6.99 27.85
N ARG A 4 11.75 7.48 28.56
CA ARG A 4 10.47 6.77 28.83
C ARG A 4 9.67 6.46 27.56
N THR A 5 9.64 7.37 26.59
CA THR A 5 8.94 7.17 25.32
C THR A 5 9.63 6.12 24.47
N ALA A 6 10.97 6.14 24.42
CA ALA A 6 11.73 5.12 23.69
C ALA A 6 11.55 3.72 24.30
N LEU A 7 11.53 3.63 25.63
CA LEU A 7 11.25 2.38 26.33
C LEU A 7 9.84 1.85 26.02
N ALA A 8 8.82 2.71 26.05
CA ALA A 8 7.45 2.31 25.72
C ALA A 8 7.31 1.77 24.29
N TRP A 9 7.95 2.42 23.32
CA TRP A 9 8.02 1.91 21.95
C TRP A 9 8.76 0.58 21.84
N GLY A 10 9.88 0.43 22.56
CA GLY A 10 10.63 -0.82 22.62
C GLY A 10 9.77 -1.97 23.16
N VAL A 11 9.06 -1.75 24.27
CA VAL A 11 8.15 -2.74 24.86
C VAL A 11 7.02 -3.09 23.89
N ALA A 12 6.39 -2.10 23.24
CA ALA A 12 5.32 -2.33 22.29
C ALA A 12 5.77 -3.19 21.09
N VAL A 13 6.96 -2.90 20.53
CA VAL A 13 7.55 -3.69 19.43
C VAL A 13 7.84 -5.12 19.88
N VAL A 14 8.43 -5.31 21.07
CA VAL A 14 8.70 -6.66 21.60
C VAL A 14 7.42 -7.43 21.81
N CYS A 15 6.39 -6.83 22.43
CA CYS A 15 5.10 -7.45 22.61
C CYS A 15 4.46 -7.85 21.27
N PHE A 16 4.51 -6.97 20.26
CA PHE A 16 4.00 -7.27 18.93
C PHE A 16 4.73 -8.44 18.26
N VAL A 17 6.05 -8.47 18.31
CA VAL A 17 6.86 -9.58 17.76
C VAL A 17 6.58 -10.89 18.48
N VAL A 18 6.48 -10.88 19.82
CA VAL A 18 6.12 -12.07 20.60
C VAL A 18 4.74 -12.58 20.21
N LEU A 19 3.76 -11.68 20.06
CA LEU A 19 2.42 -12.07 19.60
C LEU A 19 2.48 -12.71 18.21
N MET A 20 3.18 -12.11 17.25
CA MET A 20 3.33 -12.70 15.90
C MET A 20 3.98 -14.09 15.89
N LEU A 21 4.88 -14.38 16.83
CA LEU A 21 5.56 -15.68 16.92
C LEU A 21 4.74 -16.75 17.64
N VAL A 22 3.92 -16.34 18.63
CA VAL A 22 3.16 -17.27 19.48
C VAL A 22 1.77 -17.56 18.90
N THR A 23 1.16 -16.61 18.17
CA THR A 23 -0.12 -16.84 17.51
C THR A 23 0.06 -17.58 16.19
N PRO A 24 -0.76 -18.60 15.88
CA PRO A 24 -0.69 -19.29 14.60
C PRO A 24 -0.99 -18.30 13.45
N ALA A 25 -0.28 -18.46 12.34
CA ALA A 25 -0.56 -17.71 11.13
C ALA A 25 -2.00 -18.00 10.68
N ILE A 26 -2.75 -16.94 10.35
CA ILE A 26 -4.09 -17.07 9.80
C ILE A 26 -3.95 -17.42 8.31
N PRO A 27 -4.31 -18.66 7.89
CA PRO A 27 -4.14 -19.06 6.50
C PRO A 27 -5.05 -18.25 5.58
N GLN A 28 -4.58 -17.98 4.36
CA GLN A 28 -5.43 -17.38 3.33
C GLN A 28 -6.48 -18.40 2.87
N SER A 29 -7.76 -18.09 3.08
CA SER A 29 -8.86 -18.91 2.56
C SER A 29 -8.80 -18.93 1.04
N GLN A 30 -8.91 -20.12 0.45
CA GLN A 30 -8.92 -20.30 -1.01
C GLN A 30 -10.23 -19.81 -1.64
N GLU A 31 -11.32 -19.76 -0.86
CA GLU A 31 -12.59 -19.15 -1.28
C GLU A 31 -12.44 -17.65 -1.58
N TYR A 32 -11.37 -17.00 -1.09
CA TYR A 32 -11.06 -15.61 -1.42
C TYR A 32 -10.80 -15.39 -2.92
N HIS A 33 -10.47 -16.46 -3.66
CA HIS A 33 -10.24 -16.42 -5.10
C HIS A 33 -11.51 -16.67 -5.92
N ASP A 34 -12.62 -17.05 -5.27
CA ASP A 34 -13.90 -17.35 -5.92
C ASP A 34 -14.71 -16.06 -6.14
N PHE A 35 -14.49 -15.42 -7.29
CA PHE A 35 -15.16 -14.17 -7.63
C PHE A 35 -16.54 -14.42 -8.24
N ALA A 36 -17.49 -13.53 -7.93
CA ALA A 36 -18.83 -13.59 -8.53
C ALA A 36 -18.80 -13.34 -10.06
N ASP A 37 -17.85 -12.54 -10.54
CA ASP A 37 -17.67 -12.31 -11.96
C ASP A 37 -16.85 -13.43 -12.59
N ASN A 38 -17.54 -14.40 -13.16
CA ASN A 38 -16.95 -15.50 -13.95
C ASN A 38 -17.10 -15.28 -15.46
N ARG A 39 -17.44 -14.06 -15.90
CA ARG A 39 -17.65 -13.75 -17.32
C ARG A 39 -16.31 -13.54 -18.03
N GLU A 40 -16.27 -13.99 -19.28
CA GLU A 40 -15.16 -13.77 -20.19
C GLU A 40 -15.66 -12.96 -21.40
N PHE A 41 -15.13 -11.75 -21.56
CA PHE A 41 -15.32 -10.93 -22.74
C PHE A 41 -13.96 -10.68 -23.39
N PHE A 42 -13.90 -10.75 -24.72
CA PHE A 42 -12.69 -10.49 -25.52
C PHE A 42 -11.47 -11.33 -25.10
N GLY A 43 -11.67 -12.55 -24.57
CA GLY A 43 -10.59 -13.43 -24.11
C GLY A 43 -9.99 -13.07 -22.75
N ILE A 44 -10.64 -12.17 -21.99
CA ILE A 44 -10.20 -11.74 -20.66
C ILE A 44 -11.08 -12.41 -19.60
N PRO A 45 -10.59 -13.36 -18.79
CA PRO A 45 -11.36 -13.94 -17.69
C PRO A 45 -11.63 -12.90 -16.60
N ASN A 46 -12.72 -13.06 -15.85
CA ASN A 46 -13.13 -12.14 -14.78
C ASN A 46 -13.13 -10.67 -15.25
N THR A 47 -13.65 -10.44 -16.45
CA THR A 47 -13.37 -9.21 -17.22
C THR A 47 -13.69 -7.94 -16.45
N LEU A 48 -14.80 -7.90 -15.70
CA LEU A 48 -15.19 -6.67 -15.00
C LEU A 48 -14.25 -6.40 -13.84
N ASN A 49 -13.71 -7.43 -13.17
CA ASN A 49 -12.66 -7.25 -12.17
C ASN A 49 -11.37 -6.71 -12.81
N VAL A 50 -11.00 -7.17 -14.01
CA VAL A 50 -9.79 -6.70 -14.71
C VAL A 50 -9.97 -5.26 -15.23
N ILE A 51 -11.07 -4.95 -15.92
CA ILE A 51 -11.25 -3.63 -16.55
C ILE A 51 -11.53 -2.53 -15.50
N SER A 52 -12.19 -2.86 -14.39
CA SER A 52 -12.41 -1.90 -13.31
C SER A 52 -11.13 -1.40 -12.64
N ASN A 53 -9.96 -1.97 -12.98
CA ASN A 53 -8.66 -1.49 -12.54
C ASN A 53 -8.08 -0.33 -13.37
N VAL A 54 -8.57 -0.09 -14.58
CA VAL A 54 -8.09 1.00 -15.46
C VAL A 54 -8.22 2.40 -14.83
N PRO A 55 -9.33 2.74 -14.13
CA PRO A 55 -9.44 4.02 -13.43
C PRO A 55 -8.30 4.31 -12.44
N PHE A 56 -7.74 3.29 -11.76
CA PHE A 56 -6.61 3.50 -10.85
C PHE A 56 -5.36 3.98 -11.59
N LEU A 57 -5.09 3.45 -12.79
CA LEU A 57 -3.98 3.93 -13.62
C LEU A 57 -4.18 5.40 -14.00
N ILE A 58 -5.39 5.75 -14.44
CA ILE A 58 -5.72 7.12 -14.85
C ILE A 58 -5.56 8.08 -13.67
N VAL A 59 -6.14 7.77 -12.52
CA VAL A 59 -6.07 8.60 -11.31
C VAL A 59 -4.63 8.70 -10.79
N GLY A 60 -3.89 7.59 -10.79
CA GLY A 60 -2.50 7.54 -10.38
C GLY A 60 -1.60 8.43 -11.26
N LEU A 61 -1.75 8.35 -12.58
CA LEU A 61 -0.98 9.19 -13.51
C LEU A 61 -1.35 10.67 -13.41
N ILE A 62 -2.65 11.00 -13.35
CA ILE A 62 -3.11 12.39 -13.19
C ILE A 62 -2.57 12.95 -11.88
N GLY A 63 -2.72 12.22 -10.77
CA GLY A 63 -2.21 12.65 -9.47
C GLY A 63 -0.71 12.86 -9.48
N LEU A 64 0.05 11.94 -10.08
CA LEU A 64 1.50 12.07 -10.22
C LEU A 64 1.88 13.33 -11.00
N VAL A 65 1.22 13.60 -12.13
CA VAL A 65 1.46 14.83 -12.91
C VAL A 65 1.14 16.08 -12.09
N LEU A 66 0.00 16.09 -11.40
CA LEU A 66 -0.44 17.24 -10.60
C LEU A 66 0.47 17.53 -9.40
N CYS A 67 1.15 16.52 -8.83
CA CYS A 67 2.16 16.72 -7.79
C CYS A 67 3.30 17.64 -8.24
N TYR A 68 3.71 17.54 -9.50
CA TYR A 68 4.82 18.31 -10.05
C TYR A 68 4.39 19.51 -10.90
N TYR A 69 3.12 19.56 -11.32
CA TYR A 69 2.62 20.64 -12.16
C TYR A 69 2.34 21.91 -11.37
N LYS A 70 3.20 22.93 -11.54
CA LYS A 70 3.01 24.31 -11.02
C LYS A 70 2.59 24.40 -9.54
N ASN A 71 3.05 23.45 -8.72
CA ASN A 71 2.63 23.29 -7.32
C ASN A 71 1.09 23.30 -7.13
N TYR A 72 0.36 22.58 -8.00
CA TYR A 72 -1.11 22.54 -8.01
C TYR A 72 -1.71 22.16 -6.65
N PHE A 73 -1.14 21.14 -6.00
CA PHE A 73 -1.56 20.70 -4.67
C PHE A 73 -1.05 21.58 -3.52
N LYS A 74 -0.31 22.67 -3.81
CA LYS A 74 0.26 23.59 -2.82
C LYS A 74 1.12 22.86 -1.77
N LEU A 75 1.87 21.86 -2.21
CA LEU A 75 2.82 21.14 -1.37
C LEU A 75 3.97 22.08 -1.01
N SER A 76 4.26 22.19 0.28
CA SER A 76 5.24 23.13 0.81
C SER A 76 6.51 22.41 1.30
N LEU A 77 6.38 21.13 1.64
CA LEU A 77 7.45 20.32 2.19
C LEU A 77 7.89 19.27 1.17
N GLN A 78 9.21 19.06 1.07
CA GLN A 78 9.77 18.00 0.21
C GLN A 78 9.26 16.60 0.61
N GLY A 79 8.98 16.39 1.90
CA GLY A 79 8.38 15.17 2.42
C GLY A 79 6.96 14.92 1.89
N GLU A 80 6.14 15.98 1.78
CA GLU A 80 4.79 15.87 1.20
C GLU A 80 4.88 15.45 -0.27
N LEU A 81 5.76 16.10 -1.04
CA LEU A 81 5.97 15.74 -2.45
C LEU A 81 6.42 14.29 -2.60
N CYS A 82 7.37 13.84 -1.78
CA CYS A 82 7.84 12.45 -1.77
C CYS A 82 6.69 11.48 -1.43
N GLY A 83 5.95 11.74 -0.35
CA GLY A 83 4.83 10.90 0.06
C GLY A 83 3.72 10.83 -0.98
N TRP A 84 3.28 11.97 -1.51
CA TRP A 84 2.25 12.01 -2.57
C TRP A 84 2.71 11.32 -3.85
N THR A 85 4.00 11.44 -4.20
CA THR A 85 4.59 10.72 -5.34
C THR A 85 4.53 9.21 -5.14
N VAL A 86 4.99 8.71 -3.99
CA VAL A 86 4.92 7.27 -3.67
C VAL A 86 3.48 6.78 -3.63
N PHE A 87 2.55 7.58 -3.10
CA PHE A 87 1.13 7.27 -3.08
C PHE A 87 0.57 7.08 -4.49
N PHE A 88 0.75 8.06 -5.38
CA PHE A 88 0.20 7.98 -6.73
C PHE A 88 0.89 6.94 -7.61
N ILE A 89 2.18 6.66 -7.38
CA ILE A 89 2.86 5.50 -7.98
C ILE A 89 2.20 4.20 -7.51
N GLY A 90 1.93 4.08 -6.20
CA GLY A 90 1.20 2.94 -5.63
C GLY A 90 -0.19 2.78 -6.27
N VAL A 91 -0.97 3.85 -6.36
CA VAL A 91 -2.30 3.86 -7.01
C VAL A 91 -2.21 3.44 -8.48
N ALA A 92 -1.27 3.98 -9.25
CA ALA A 92 -1.08 3.56 -10.64
C ALA A 92 -0.68 2.09 -10.74
N ALA A 93 0.16 1.61 -9.82
CA ALA A 93 0.63 0.22 -9.77
C ALA A 93 -0.48 -0.77 -9.37
N VAL A 94 -1.51 -0.35 -8.63
CA VAL A 94 -2.72 -1.17 -8.33
C VAL A 94 -3.33 -1.69 -9.62
N ALA A 95 -3.39 -0.86 -10.67
CA ALA A 95 -4.00 -1.26 -11.92
C ALA A 95 -3.35 -2.52 -12.51
N PHE A 96 -2.02 -2.63 -12.42
CA PHE A 96 -1.27 -3.77 -12.92
C PHE A 96 -1.31 -4.96 -11.96
N GLY A 97 -1.06 -4.73 -10.67
CA GLY A 97 -1.05 -5.77 -9.65
C GLY A 97 -2.39 -6.49 -9.54
N SER A 98 -3.48 -5.71 -9.49
CA SER A 98 -4.83 -6.21 -9.36
C SER A 98 -5.30 -6.91 -10.64
N SER A 99 -5.03 -6.33 -11.81
CA SER A 99 -5.33 -7.00 -13.09
C SER A 99 -4.59 -8.33 -13.21
N TYR A 100 -3.31 -8.39 -12.84
CA TYR A 100 -2.51 -9.62 -12.89
C TYR A 100 -3.09 -10.72 -11.99
N TYR A 101 -3.56 -10.35 -10.80
CA TYR A 101 -4.28 -11.24 -9.90
C TYR A 101 -5.62 -11.71 -10.48
N HIS A 102 -6.49 -10.79 -10.91
CA HIS A 102 -7.82 -11.13 -11.41
C HIS A 102 -7.82 -11.92 -12.73
N LEU A 103 -6.77 -11.82 -13.55
CA LEU A 103 -6.60 -12.66 -14.74
C LEU A 103 -6.47 -14.15 -14.40
N LYS A 104 -5.89 -14.50 -13.25
CA LYS A 104 -5.81 -15.89 -12.77
C LYS A 104 -5.58 -15.90 -11.26
N PRO A 105 -6.65 -15.80 -10.45
CA PRO A 105 -6.54 -15.67 -9.00
C PRO A 105 -5.75 -16.82 -8.37
N ASN A 106 -4.80 -16.47 -7.50
CA ASN A 106 -4.08 -17.36 -6.59
C ASN A 106 -3.25 -16.53 -5.60
N ASP A 107 -2.82 -17.15 -4.50
CA ASP A 107 -2.03 -16.50 -3.44
C ASP A 107 -0.76 -15.83 -3.94
N ALA A 108 -0.04 -16.46 -4.87
CA ALA A 108 1.20 -15.89 -5.40
C ALA A 108 0.97 -14.60 -6.20
N ARG A 109 -0.18 -14.48 -6.89
CA ARG A 109 -0.57 -13.26 -7.59
C ARG A 109 -1.21 -12.23 -6.68
N LEU A 110 -1.90 -12.66 -5.63
CA LEU A 110 -2.49 -11.78 -4.62
C LEU A 110 -1.45 -10.92 -3.89
N VAL A 111 -0.21 -11.42 -3.74
CA VAL A 111 0.95 -10.61 -3.30
C VAL A 111 1.08 -9.32 -4.11
N TRP A 112 0.96 -9.43 -5.44
CA TRP A 112 1.13 -8.31 -6.37
C TRP A 112 -0.05 -7.36 -6.39
N ASP A 113 -1.24 -7.81 -5.99
CA ASP A 113 -2.41 -6.95 -5.78
C ASP A 113 -2.29 -6.16 -4.46
N ARG A 114 -1.85 -6.82 -3.38
CA ARG A 114 -1.69 -6.19 -2.06
C ARG A 114 -0.51 -5.24 -1.95
N LEU A 115 0.57 -5.49 -2.70
CA LEU A 115 1.81 -4.71 -2.62
C LEU A 115 1.61 -3.23 -3.00
N PRO A 116 1.05 -2.88 -4.17
CA PRO A 116 0.76 -1.50 -4.54
C PRO A 116 -0.19 -0.80 -3.55
N MET A 117 -1.24 -1.50 -3.10
CA MET A 117 -2.19 -0.97 -2.12
C MET A 117 -1.48 -0.63 -0.79
N THR A 118 -0.62 -1.52 -0.31
CA THR A 118 0.13 -1.31 0.93
C THR A 118 1.11 -0.15 0.81
N VAL A 119 1.80 -0.02 -0.32
CA VAL A 119 2.65 1.15 -0.61
C VAL A 119 1.84 2.44 -0.57
N ALA A 120 0.66 2.46 -1.19
CA ALA A 120 -0.22 3.63 -1.19
C ALA A 120 -0.69 3.98 0.24
N PHE A 121 -1.19 3.01 1.02
CA PHE A 121 -1.68 3.25 2.38
C PHE A 121 -0.58 3.71 3.34
N THR A 122 0.57 3.04 3.33
CA THR A 122 1.69 3.40 4.19
C THR A 122 2.24 4.79 3.83
N SER A 123 2.20 5.16 2.55
CA SER A 123 2.56 6.51 2.11
C SER A 123 1.58 7.57 2.63
N ILE A 124 0.25 7.34 2.53
CA ILE A 124 -0.75 8.26 3.10
C ILE A 124 -0.56 8.43 4.60
N ILE A 125 -0.29 7.36 5.34
CA ILE A 125 -0.02 7.44 6.78
C ILE A 125 1.19 8.34 7.04
N ALA A 126 2.27 8.20 6.26
CA ALA A 126 3.43 9.07 6.37
C ALA A 126 3.09 10.53 6.07
N ILE A 127 2.31 10.81 5.02
CA ILE A 127 1.83 12.16 4.68
C ILE A 127 1.04 12.76 5.85
N PHE A 128 0.13 12.01 6.47
CA PHE A 128 -0.62 12.50 7.63
C PHE A 128 0.29 12.83 8.82
N ILE A 129 1.36 12.07 9.04
CA ILE A 129 2.35 12.41 10.09
C ILE A 129 3.09 13.70 9.71
N ILE A 130 3.45 13.89 8.44
CA ILE A 130 4.12 15.10 7.93
C ILE A 130 3.23 16.33 8.15
N GLU A 131 1.97 16.26 7.73
CA GLU A 131 1.03 17.39 7.71
C GLU A 131 0.42 17.69 9.09
N ARG A 132 0.23 16.67 9.94
CA ARG A 132 -0.55 16.81 11.19
C ARG A 132 0.27 16.69 12.46
N VAL A 133 1.48 16.14 12.41
CA VAL A 133 2.30 15.87 13.60
C VAL A 133 3.63 16.62 13.55
N ASP A 134 4.49 16.29 12.60
CA ASP A 134 5.83 16.86 12.46
C ASP A 134 6.43 16.53 11.09
N ALA A 135 6.80 17.58 10.34
CA ALA A 135 7.33 17.45 8.99
C ALA A 135 8.56 16.55 8.89
N ARG A 136 9.51 16.68 9.83
CA ARG A 136 10.79 15.96 9.79
C ARG A 136 10.59 14.49 10.18
N LYS A 137 9.85 14.22 11.25
CA LYS A 137 9.56 12.85 11.69
C LYS A 137 8.70 12.11 10.68
N GLY A 138 7.73 12.79 10.08
CA GLY A 138 6.90 12.20 9.02
C GLY A 138 7.69 11.86 7.77
N THR A 139 8.60 12.74 7.34
CA THR A 139 9.48 12.45 6.19
C THR A 139 10.36 11.23 6.47
N LEU A 140 10.92 11.15 7.68
CA LEU A 140 11.72 10.01 8.11
C LEU A 140 10.89 8.73 8.31
N SER A 141 9.56 8.84 8.49
CA SER A 141 8.70 7.66 8.67
C SER A 141 8.28 7.00 7.36
N ILE A 142 8.46 7.64 6.20
CA ILE A 142 8.13 7.06 4.88
C ILE A 142 8.83 5.70 4.69
N ILE A 143 10.15 5.67 4.85
CA ILE A 143 10.95 4.44 4.65
C ILE A 143 10.54 3.32 5.61
N PRO A 144 10.53 3.49 6.94
CA PRO A 144 10.18 2.41 7.85
C PRO A 144 8.73 1.95 7.69
N LEU A 145 7.78 2.84 7.36
CA LEU A 145 6.40 2.43 7.10
C LEU A 145 6.29 1.59 5.82
N LEU A 146 6.97 1.98 4.74
CA LEU A 146 7.01 1.19 3.51
C LEU A 146 7.65 -0.18 3.74
N LEU A 147 8.78 -0.23 4.45
CA LEU A 147 9.44 -1.49 4.79
C LEU A 147 8.56 -2.38 5.65
N ALA A 148 7.89 -1.82 6.67
CA ALA A 148 6.95 -2.57 7.50
C ALA A 148 5.81 -3.15 6.67
N GLY A 149 5.27 -2.36 5.74
CA GLY A 149 4.24 -2.83 4.79
C GLY A 149 4.74 -3.96 3.90
N ILE A 150 5.90 -3.82 3.26
CA ILE A 150 6.48 -4.87 2.41
C ILE A 150 6.75 -6.15 3.21
N VAL A 151 7.35 -6.04 4.40
CA VAL A 151 7.63 -7.18 5.28
C VAL A 151 6.33 -7.85 5.71
N SER A 152 5.25 -7.10 5.98
CA SER A 152 3.96 -7.69 6.33
C SER A 152 3.37 -8.57 5.21
N ILE A 153 3.57 -8.18 3.95
CA ILE A 153 3.14 -8.98 2.80
C ILE A 153 4.00 -10.22 2.63
N LEU A 154 5.31 -10.10 2.82
CA LEU A 154 6.23 -11.24 2.76
C LEU A 154 5.97 -12.23 3.89
N TYR A 155 5.59 -11.76 5.08
CA TYR A 155 5.21 -12.60 6.21
C TYR A 155 3.84 -13.26 6.02
N TRP A 156 2.90 -12.59 5.34
CA TRP A 156 1.59 -13.16 5.05
C TRP A 156 1.64 -14.34 4.06
N ARG A 157 2.63 -14.35 3.16
CA ARG A 157 2.78 -15.36 2.10
C ARG A 157 3.37 -16.66 2.65
#